data_AF-A0AAV7KT26-F1
#
_entry.id   AF-A0AAV7KT26-F1
#
_cell.length_a   1.000
_cell.length_b   1.000
_cell.length_c   1.000
_cell.angle_alpha   90.00
_cell.angle_beta   90.00
_cell.angle_gamma   90.00
#
_symmetry.space_group_name_H-M   'P 1'
#
loop_
_entity.id
_entity.type
_entity.pdbx_description
1 polymer ?
#
loop_
_entity_poly.entity_id
_entity_poly.type
_entity_poly.pdbx_seq_one_letter_code
_entity_poly.pdbx_strand_id
1 'polypeptide(L)'
;MGVRLDHHATCLVGVECGLSEVEPDSANAVKRLEIVQQLLKDVVDKNKDLEARSHRNNIRISGVAESTNMGRSDTLVEKLLTDLFGHATK
;
A
#
# COMPACT_ATOMS: atom_id res chain seq x y z
N MET A 1 5.99 38.25 -33.90
CA MET A 1 5.11 38.18 -32.72
C MET A 1 4.91 36.71 -32.39
N GLY A 2 5.64 36.20 -31.39
CA GLY A 2 5.55 34.79 -30.96
C GLY A 2 4.86 34.72 -29.60
N VAL A 3 3.79 33.94 -29.51
CA VAL A 3 2.87 33.85 -28.37
C VAL A 3 3.56 33.17 -27.19
N ARG A 4 3.60 33.84 -26.03
CA ARG A 4 4.01 33.25 -24.74
C ARG A 4 2.91 32.29 -24.29
N LEU A 5 3.26 31.02 -24.10
CA LEU A 5 2.42 30.02 -23.42
C LEU A 5 2.91 29.92 -21.98
N ASP A 6 2.28 30.70 -21.09
CA ASP A 6 2.50 30.65 -19.65
C ASP A 6 2.08 29.28 -19.12
N HIS A 7 3.06 28.40 -18.89
CA HIS A 7 2.86 27.10 -18.24
C HIS A 7 2.83 27.29 -16.72
N HIS A 8 1.72 27.78 -16.20
CA HIS A 8 1.39 27.68 -14.78
C HIS A 8 0.96 26.24 -14.45
N ALA A 9 1.92 25.38 -14.16
CA ALA A 9 1.69 24.15 -13.42
C ALA A 9 1.91 24.44 -11.94
N THR A 10 0.82 24.47 -11.19
CA THR A 10 0.77 24.78 -9.76
C THR A 10 1.63 23.81 -8.96
N CYS A 11 2.69 24.34 -8.33
CA CYS A 11 3.56 23.65 -7.39
C CYS A 11 2.78 23.09 -6.20
N LEU A 12 2.81 21.77 -6.02
CA LEU A 12 2.63 21.15 -4.72
C LEU A 12 4.02 20.96 -4.10
N VAL A 13 4.30 21.78 -3.09
CA VAL A 13 5.39 21.64 -2.10
C VAL A 13 6.82 21.70 -2.66
N GLY A 14 7.31 22.94 -2.83
CA GLY A 14 8.68 23.32 -2.45
C GLY A 14 9.88 22.80 -3.26
N VAL A 15 9.69 22.19 -4.42
CA VAL A 15 10.81 21.81 -5.30
C VAL A 15 10.84 22.78 -6.48
N GLU A 16 11.85 23.65 -6.53
CA GLU A 16 12.12 24.48 -7.70
C GLU A 16 12.37 23.57 -8.91
N CYS A 17 11.42 23.49 -9.84
CA CYS A 17 11.60 22.87 -11.15
C CYS A 17 12.41 23.80 -12.06
N GLY A 18 13.69 23.97 -11.74
CA GLY A 18 14.68 24.49 -12.67
C GLY A 18 15.19 23.34 -13.54
N LEU A 19 14.57 23.12 -14.71
CA LEU A 19 15.19 22.37 -15.80
C LEU A 19 16.22 23.28 -16.48
N SER A 20 17.31 23.60 -15.78
CA SER A 20 18.55 24.00 -16.45
C SER A 20 19.29 22.72 -16.82
N GLU A 21 19.80 22.66 -18.05
CA GLU A 21 20.62 21.57 -18.56
C GLU A 21 21.82 21.36 -17.62
N VAL A 22 21.76 20.33 -16.78
CA VAL A 22 22.88 19.92 -15.93
C VAL A 22 23.53 18.72 -16.61
N GLU A 23 24.66 18.99 -17.28
CA GLU A 23 25.70 17.99 -17.56
C GLU A 23 25.79 17.01 -16.38
N PRO A 24 25.69 15.68 -16.59
CA PRO A 24 25.57 14.74 -15.49
C PRO A 24 26.91 14.57 -14.79
N ASP A 25 27.21 15.46 -13.83
CA ASP A 25 28.24 15.21 -12.84
C ASP A 25 27.88 13.91 -12.12
N SER A 26 28.62 12.84 -12.44
CA SER A 26 28.36 11.48 -11.97
C SER A 26 28.18 11.38 -10.45
N ALA A 27 28.84 12.26 -9.68
CA ALA A 27 28.70 12.36 -8.23
C ALA A 27 27.28 12.76 -7.78
N ASN A 28 26.57 13.58 -8.55
CA ASN A 28 25.21 14.00 -8.25
C ASN A 28 24.19 12.89 -8.60
N ALA A 29 24.47 12.10 -9.63
CA ALA A 29 23.65 10.94 -10.00
C ALA A 29 23.69 9.84 -8.91
N VAL A 30 24.86 9.60 -8.31
CA VAL A 30 25.03 8.62 -7.21
C VAL A 30 24.21 9.04 -5.98
N LYS A 31 24.28 10.31 -5.56
CA LYS A 31 23.48 10.82 -4.43
C LYS A 31 21.97 10.72 -4.67
N ARG A 32 21.51 10.99 -5.91
CA ARG A 32 20.10 10.83 -6.27
C ARG A 32 19.65 9.37 -6.21
N LEU A 33 20.51 8.43 -6.62
CA LEU A 33 20.22 7.00 -6.49
C LEU A 33 20.13 6.54 -5.04
N GLU A 34 21.03 7.00 -4.17
CA GLU A 34 20.98 6.70 -2.73
C GLU A 34 19.68 7.19 -2.09
N ILE A 35 19.25 8.42 -2.41
CA ILE A 35 17.98 8.98 -1.93
C ILE A 35 16.79 8.14 -2.41
N VAL A 36 16.77 7.75 -3.68
CA VAL A 36 15.70 6.92 -4.24
C VAL A 36 15.67 5.54 -3.59
N GLN A 37 16.83 4.92 -3.35
CA GLN A 37 16.92 3.64 -2.66
C GLN A 37 16.40 3.73 -1.22
N GLN A 38 16.74 4.81 -0.51
CA GLN A 38 16.26 5.04 0.84
C GLN A 38 14.74 5.26 0.87
N LEU A 39 14.19 6.06 -0.05
CA LEU A 39 12.75 6.25 -0.19
C LEU A 39 12.02 4.94 -0.51
N LEU A 40 12.59 4.11 -1.39
CA LEU A 40 12.00 2.81 -1.72
C LEU A 40 11.95 1.89 -0.50
N LYS A 41 13.03 1.87 0.30
CA LYS A 41 13.09 1.10 1.54
C LYS A 41 12.02 1.56 2.53
N ASP A 42 11.91 2.87 2.73
CA ASP A 42 10.92 3.45 3.63
C ASP A 42 9.47 3.13 3.19
N VAL A 43 9.20 3.13 1.88
CA VAL A 43 7.89 2.74 1.32
C VAL A 43 7.61 1.26 1.57
N VAL A 44 8.58 0.38 1.32
CA VAL A 44 8.44 -1.06 1.58
C VAL A 44 8.16 -1.34 3.04
N ASP A 45 8.88 -0.69 3.96
CA ASP A 45 8.71 -0.88 5.40
C ASP A 45 7.34 -0.39 5.87
N LYS A 46 6.87 0.76 5.37
CA LYS A 46 5.51 1.25 5.64
C LYS A 46 4.43 0.32 5.09
N ASN A 47 4.61 -0.22 3.90
CA ASN A 47 3.64 -1.18 3.32
C ASN A 47 3.56 -2.45 4.16
N LYS A 48 4.69 -2.98 4.63
CA LYS A 48 4.70 -4.13 5.54
C LYS A 48 3.97 -3.84 6.86
N ASP A 49 4.17 -2.65 7.45
CA ASP A 49 3.42 -2.26 8.64
C ASP A 49 1.92 -2.16 8.38
N LEU A 50 1.53 -1.54 7.25
CA LEU A 50 0.12 -1.41 6.86
C LEU A 50 -0.53 -2.77 6.61
N GLU A 51 0.14 -3.68 5.90
CA GLU A 51 -0.32 -5.05 5.70
C GLU A 51 -0.48 -5.77 7.03
N ALA A 52 0.53 -5.72 7.89
CA ALA A 52 0.47 -6.34 9.21
C ALA A 52 -0.71 -5.81 10.02
N ARG A 53 -0.94 -4.49 10.02
CA ARG A 53 -2.09 -3.84 10.69
C ARG A 53 -3.43 -4.25 10.09
N SER A 54 -3.52 -4.33 8.77
CA SER A 54 -4.73 -4.77 8.07
C SER A 54 -5.10 -6.21 8.43
N HIS A 55 -4.09 -7.08 8.59
CA HIS A 55 -4.30 -8.49 8.92
C HIS A 55 -4.44 -8.79 10.43
N ARG A 56 -4.26 -7.82 11.34
CA ARG A 56 -4.26 -8.07 12.80
C ARG A 56 -5.52 -8.80 13.30
N ASN A 57 -6.67 -8.49 12.73
CA ASN A 57 -7.96 -9.07 13.14
C ASN A 57 -8.52 -10.06 12.11
N ASN A 58 -7.71 -10.45 11.12
CA ASN A 58 -8.14 -11.37 10.08
C ASN A 58 -7.67 -12.78 10.44
N ILE A 59 -8.61 -13.71 10.56
CA ILE A 59 -8.32 -15.13 10.79
C ILE A 59 -8.51 -15.87 9.48
N ARG A 60 -7.52 -16.70 9.10
CA ARG A 60 -7.62 -17.56 7.92
C ARG A 60 -8.10 -18.95 8.32
N ILE A 61 -9.30 -19.32 7.89
CA ILE A 61 -9.86 -20.67 8.07
C ILE A 61 -9.58 -21.45 6.78
N SER A 62 -8.79 -22.53 6.88
CA SER A 62 -8.42 -23.37 5.74
C SER A 62 -9.10 -24.75 5.83
N GLY A 63 -9.28 -25.44 4.71
CA GLY A 63 -9.90 -26.77 4.67
C GLY A 63 -11.43 -26.78 4.72
N VAL A 64 -12.06 -25.62 4.54
CA VAL A 64 -13.52 -25.52 4.37
C VAL A 64 -13.87 -26.03 2.97
N ALA A 65 -14.73 -27.05 2.88
CA ALA A 65 -15.19 -27.57 1.60
C ALA A 65 -15.95 -26.48 0.83
N GLU A 66 -15.62 -26.31 -0.46
CA GLU A 66 -16.33 -25.39 -1.34
C GLU A 66 -17.77 -25.89 -1.52
N SER A 67 -18.75 -25.02 -1.28
CA SER A 67 -20.17 -25.34 -1.43
C SER A 67 -20.79 -24.35 -2.41
N THR A 68 -21.44 -24.88 -3.45
CA THR A 68 -22.18 -24.10 -4.46
C THR A 68 -23.36 -23.31 -3.87
N ASN A 69 -23.81 -23.67 -2.67
CA ASN A 69 -24.89 -23.03 -1.92
C ASN A 69 -24.39 -22.51 -0.55
N MET A 70 -23.19 -21.92 -0.47
CA MET A 70 -22.81 -21.19 0.74
C MET A 70 -23.68 -19.93 0.89
N GLY A 71 -24.89 -20.11 1.41
CA GLY A 71 -25.62 -19.04 2.05
C GLY A 71 -24.74 -18.44 3.16
N ARG A 72 -24.57 -17.12 3.10
CA ARG A 72 -23.84 -16.23 4.03
C ARG A 72 -22.78 -16.93 4.89
N SER A 73 -21.51 -16.68 4.56
CA SER A 73 -20.28 -17.07 5.29
C SER A 73 -20.39 -16.98 6.80
N ASP A 74 -21.15 -16.01 7.31
CA ASP A 74 -21.34 -15.74 8.73
C ASP A 74 -21.96 -16.94 9.46
N THR A 75 -22.91 -17.63 8.84
CA THR A 75 -23.56 -18.81 9.42
C THR A 75 -22.63 -20.02 9.55
N LEU A 76 -21.62 -20.11 8.68
CA LEU A 76 -20.59 -21.15 8.78
C LEU A 76 -19.58 -20.81 9.88
N VAL A 77 -19.21 -19.54 10.01
CA VAL A 77 -18.33 -19.07 11.08
C VAL A 77 -18.99 -19.26 12.45
N GLU A 78 -20.27 -18.92 12.60
CA GLU A 78 -21.02 -19.13 13.86
C GLU A 78 -21.08 -20.61 14.26
N LYS A 79 -21.37 -21.51 13.31
CA LYS A 79 -21.35 -22.96 13.55
C LYS A 79 -19.97 -23.43 13.97
N LEU A 80 -18.92 -23.01 13.26
CA LEU A 80 -17.55 -23.39 13.58
C LEU A 80 -17.15 -22.91 14.99
N LEU A 81 -17.49 -21.68 15.35
CA LEU A 81 -17.21 -21.14 16.68
C LEU A 81 -17.98 -21.91 17.77
N THR A 82 -19.22 -22.29 17.50
CA THR A 82 -20.07 -23.08 18.42
C THR A 82 -19.49 -24.48 18.63
N ASP A 83 -19.14 -25.16 17.55
CA ASP A 83 -18.62 -26.54 17.58
C ASP A 83 -17.24 -26.61 18.27
N LEU A 84 -16.39 -25.60 18.10
CA LEU A 84 -15.03 -25.58 18.65
C LEU A 84 -14.94 -25.04 20.08
N PHE A 85 -15.71 -23.99 20.40
CA PHE A 85 -15.57 -23.24 21.65
C PHE A 85 -16.77 -23.36 22.59
N GLY A 86 -17.82 -24.08 22.19
CA GLY A 86 -18.81 -24.61 23.12
C GLY A 86 -19.63 -23.57 23.89
N HIS A 87 -19.87 -22.38 23.35
CA HIS A 87 -20.86 -21.46 23.89
C HIS A 87 -21.59 -20.72 22.76
N ALA A 88 -22.75 -21.25 22.38
CA ALA A 88 -23.76 -20.49 21.65
C ALA A 88 -24.89 -20.13 22.61
N THR A 89 -25.01 -18.82 22.86
CA THR A 89 -26.27 -18.09 23.08
C THR A 89 -27.36 -18.75 23.94
N LYS A 90 -27.58 -18.22 25.15
CA LYS A 90 -28.92 -18.23 25.73
C LYS A 90 -29.80 -17.24 24.97
#